data_AF-A0A1I3SNM4-F1
#
_entry.id   AF-A0A1I3SNM4-F1
#
_cell.length_a   1.000
_cell.length_b   1.000
_cell.length_c   1.000
_cell.angle_alpha   90.00
_cell.angle_beta   90.00
_cell.angle_gamma   90.00
#
_symmetry.space_group_name_H-M   'P 1'
#
loop_
_entity.id
_entity.type
_entity.pdbx_description
1 polymer ?
#
loop_
_entity_poly.entity_id
_entity_poly.type
_entity_poly.pdbx_seq_one_letter_code
_entity_poly.pdbx_strand_id
1 'polypeptide(L)'
;MISLEEREKIYRALEEEREPVIQLFQRAFSFPYTPDTEVILVYVGNRLFDFEMSVRPCTSLPLFDLVPYRYEENGEPVYEIEELKLKKFRCDTYLDESRRYDVRYAEKVRPLFANWLSDLLRSVSGYHRFPYPIYLSFSADYPHYYNLRTKKFVKYKVSQEDQRKIIEAFQYVEDEITRSFQELFTYSYTRETEAILLEAKFDQIYGFSFDFKPITNQLKEVPLYYDRSGKPVFGYLHMGTEIHFEKFLDVNAIIHQDLDAVYSVIMERLFVKWLGKFLKTVKGYRSFPYPIYFTHESLYPHYYDIRTGKLKKMEGI
;
A
#
# COMPACT_ATOMS: atom_id res chain seq x y z
N MET A 1 -12.77 9.40 12.93
CA MET A 1 -12.71 10.82 12.57
C MET A 1 -11.70 11.47 13.50
N ILE A 2 -10.78 12.34 13.04
CA ILE A 2 -9.93 13.14 13.95
C ILE A 2 -10.83 14.20 14.60
N SER A 3 -10.70 14.41 15.90
CA SER A 3 -11.48 15.43 16.61
C SER A 3 -11.07 16.85 16.18
N LEU A 4 -11.92 17.85 16.41
CA LEU A 4 -11.55 19.24 16.13
C LEU A 4 -10.30 19.67 16.92
N GLU A 5 -10.25 19.29 18.20
CA GLU A 5 -9.13 19.58 19.09
C GLU A 5 -7.81 18.95 18.59
N GLU A 6 -7.85 17.68 18.17
CA GLU A 6 -6.69 17.01 17.60
C GLU A 6 -6.22 17.68 16.31
N ARG A 7 -7.16 18.10 15.45
CA ARG A 7 -6.86 18.82 14.22
C ARG A 7 -6.15 20.15 14.50
N GLU A 8 -6.59 20.89 15.52
CA GLU A 8 -5.94 22.13 15.95
C GLU A 8 -4.53 21.90 16.48
N LYS A 9 -4.31 20.85 17.29
CA LYS A 9 -2.98 20.46 17.78
C LYS A 9 -2.03 20.15 16.62
N ILE A 10 -2.50 19.39 15.63
CA ILE A 10 -1.74 19.07 14.42
C ILE A 10 -1.33 20.36 13.69
N TYR A 11 -2.26 21.28 13.43
CA TYR A 11 -1.92 22.53 12.74
C TYR A 11 -0.95 23.40 13.52
N ARG A 12 -1.07 23.49 14.86
CA ARG A 12 -0.09 24.23 15.68
C ARG A 12 1.30 23.65 15.54
N ALA A 13 1.43 22.32 15.61
CA ALA A 13 2.70 21.63 15.43
C ALA A 13 3.30 21.87 14.04
N LEU A 14 2.48 21.89 12.99
CA LEU A 14 2.90 22.22 11.63
C LEU A 14 3.37 23.67 11.49
N GLU A 15 2.65 24.63 12.09
CA GLU A 15 3.04 26.04 12.02
C GLU A 15 4.37 26.34 12.73
N GLU A 16 4.76 25.55 13.74
CA GLU A 16 6.09 25.66 14.36
C GLU A 16 7.23 25.25 13.42
N GLU A 17 6.93 24.49 12.38
CA GLU A 17 7.84 24.04 11.32
C GLU A 17 7.75 24.89 10.06
N ARG A 18 6.91 25.93 10.06
CA ARG A 18 6.64 26.77 8.90
C ARG A 18 7.91 27.35 8.27
N GLU A 19 8.75 27.98 9.09
CA GLU A 19 9.92 28.71 8.61
C GLU A 19 10.99 27.79 8.00
N PRO A 20 11.41 26.68 8.64
CA PRO A 20 12.29 25.70 8.01
C PRO A 20 11.78 25.18 6.66
N VAL A 21 10.47 24.92 6.55
CA VAL A 21 9.85 24.44 5.31
C VAL A 21 9.83 25.52 4.22
N ILE A 22 9.56 26.78 4.57
CA ILE A 22 9.69 27.92 3.64
C ILE A 22 11.12 27.99 3.10
N GLN A 23 12.12 27.94 3.98
CA GLN A 23 13.54 28.03 3.59
C GLN A 23 13.97 26.88 2.67
N LEU A 24 13.47 25.67 2.92
CA LEU A 24 13.68 24.52 2.03
C LEU A 24 13.13 24.80 0.62
N PHE A 25 11.88 25.27 0.51
CA PHE A 25 11.29 25.53 -0.80
C PHE A 25 11.89 26.75 -1.50
N GLN A 26 12.29 27.79 -0.77
CA GLN A 26 13.01 28.92 -1.37
C GLN A 26 14.32 28.45 -2.02
N ARG A 27 15.06 27.59 -1.33
CA ARG A 27 16.28 26.98 -1.87
C ARG A 27 15.98 26.12 -3.08
N ALA A 28 15.00 25.22 -2.99
CA ALA A 28 14.57 24.39 -4.11
C ALA A 28 14.18 25.24 -5.34
N PHE A 29 13.40 26.31 -5.17
CA PHE A 29 12.96 27.16 -6.27
C PHE A 29 14.06 28.01 -6.89
N SER A 30 15.15 28.26 -6.15
CA SER A 30 16.31 28.97 -6.65
C SER A 30 17.30 28.06 -7.41
N PHE A 31 17.12 26.74 -7.35
CA PHE A 31 18.10 25.80 -7.88
C PHE A 31 18.03 25.70 -9.42
N PRO A 32 19.18 25.75 -10.13
CA PRO A 32 19.25 25.50 -11.55
C PRO A 32 19.21 23.99 -11.84
N TYR A 33 18.00 23.42 -11.87
CA TYR A 33 17.79 22.00 -12.16
C TYR A 33 18.36 21.58 -13.52
N THR A 34 18.73 20.31 -13.63
CA THR A 34 19.20 19.71 -14.88
C THR A 34 18.08 19.66 -15.93
N PRO A 35 18.43 19.62 -17.24
CA PRO A 35 17.44 19.57 -18.33
C PRO A 35 16.47 18.40 -18.25
N ASP A 36 16.89 17.29 -17.62
CA ASP A 36 16.10 16.07 -17.48
C ASP A 36 15.07 16.13 -16.34
N THR A 37 15.12 17.19 -15.52
CA THR A 37 14.11 17.42 -14.49
C THR A 37 12.79 17.80 -15.15
N GLU A 38 11.75 17.01 -14.92
CA GLU A 38 10.40 17.29 -15.41
C GLU A 38 9.43 17.66 -14.26
N VAL A 39 9.78 17.29 -13.03
CA VAL A 39 8.93 17.45 -11.85
C VAL A 39 9.75 17.46 -10.55
N ILE A 40 9.18 18.05 -9.50
CA ILE A 40 9.73 18.00 -8.15
C ILE A 40 8.88 17.10 -7.26
N LEU A 41 9.54 16.14 -6.63
CA LEU A 41 8.99 15.27 -5.60
C LEU A 41 9.39 15.77 -4.22
N VAL A 42 8.40 16.04 -3.38
CA VAL A 42 8.53 16.19 -1.94
C VAL A 42 8.30 14.82 -1.33
N TYR A 43 9.37 14.17 -0.89
CA TYR A 43 9.31 12.87 -0.25
C TYR A 43 9.19 13.05 1.26
N VAL A 44 8.30 12.29 1.89
CA VAL A 44 8.16 12.24 3.35
C VAL A 44 8.35 10.79 3.81
N GLY A 45 9.41 10.55 4.59
CA GLY A 45 9.82 9.23 5.08
C GLY A 45 8.92 8.63 6.18
N ASN A 46 8.92 7.28 6.29
CA ASN A 46 7.90 6.49 7.02
C ASN A 46 8.23 6.15 8.47
N ARG A 47 8.92 7.01 9.19
CA ARG A 47 8.84 6.86 10.65
C ARG A 47 7.54 7.54 11.00
N LEU A 48 6.48 6.76 11.24
CA LEU A 48 5.05 7.13 11.18
C LEU A 48 4.65 8.50 11.76
N PHE A 49 5.50 9.13 12.59
CA PHE A 49 5.33 10.48 13.10
C PHE A 49 6.64 11.28 13.30
N ASP A 50 7.71 10.89 12.61
CA ASP A 50 8.95 11.63 12.42
C ASP A 50 9.00 12.01 10.93
N PHE A 51 8.54 13.21 10.60
CA PHE A 51 8.47 13.67 9.21
C PHE A 51 9.86 14.12 8.77
N GLU A 52 10.61 13.19 8.17
CA GLU A 52 11.79 13.52 7.38
C GLU A 52 11.30 13.86 5.98
N MET A 53 11.43 15.13 5.61
CA MET A 53 10.96 15.66 4.34
C MET A 53 12.16 16.01 3.47
N SER A 54 12.16 15.58 2.22
CA SER A 54 13.19 15.97 1.27
C SER A 54 12.61 16.37 -0.07
N VAL A 55 13.39 17.15 -0.83
CA VAL A 55 13.01 17.64 -2.16
C VAL A 55 13.94 17.03 -3.20
N ARG A 56 13.35 16.34 -4.16
CA ARG A 56 14.04 15.55 -5.17
C ARG A 56 13.53 15.92 -6.55
N PRO A 57 14.38 16.29 -7.51
CA PRO A 57 13.93 16.38 -8.89
C PRO A 57 13.82 15.00 -9.51
N CYS A 58 12.85 14.88 -10.39
CA CYS A 58 12.50 13.62 -11.00
C CYS A 58 12.15 13.79 -12.47
N THR A 59 12.16 12.69 -13.20
CA THR A 59 11.51 12.55 -14.51
C THR A 59 9.99 12.53 -14.34
N SER A 60 9.23 12.54 -15.45
CA SER A 60 7.77 12.59 -15.42
C SER A 60 7.11 11.43 -14.68
N LEU A 61 5.83 11.64 -14.42
CA LEU A 61 4.94 10.56 -14.00
C LEU A 61 5.04 9.38 -14.98
N PRO A 62 4.99 8.14 -14.47
CA PRO A 62 4.38 7.82 -13.19
C PRO A 62 5.36 7.37 -12.09
N LEU A 63 6.67 7.40 -12.36
CA LEU A 63 7.70 6.77 -11.53
C LEU A 63 8.65 7.72 -10.82
N PHE A 64 8.67 9.00 -11.23
CA PHE A 64 9.56 9.97 -10.62
C PHE A 64 10.99 9.44 -10.47
N ASP A 65 11.59 8.96 -11.57
CA ASP A 65 12.98 8.51 -11.52
C ASP A 65 13.84 9.68 -11.05
N LEU A 66 14.67 9.44 -10.04
CA LEU A 66 15.51 10.48 -9.47
C LEU A 66 16.48 10.98 -10.53
N VAL A 67 16.45 12.28 -10.75
CA VAL A 67 17.39 12.97 -11.62
C VAL A 67 18.43 13.62 -10.71
N PRO A 68 19.73 13.58 -11.01
CA PRO A 68 20.68 14.34 -10.24
C PRO A 68 20.40 15.84 -10.45
N TYR A 69 20.32 16.59 -9.37
CA TYR A 69 20.24 18.06 -9.47
C TYR A 69 21.61 18.70 -9.61
N ARG A 70 22.67 18.01 -9.16
CA ARG A 70 24.07 18.37 -9.36
C ARG A 70 24.97 17.13 -9.30
N TYR A 71 26.23 17.33 -9.66
CA TYR A 71 27.30 16.36 -9.44
C TYR A 71 28.32 16.98 -8.48
N GLU A 72 28.87 16.18 -7.57
CA GLU A 72 29.99 16.59 -6.71
C GLU A 72 31.29 16.69 -7.54
N GLU A 73 32.34 17.27 -6.97
CA GLU A 73 33.64 17.44 -7.66
C GLU A 73 34.27 16.10 -8.09
N ASN A 74 33.94 15.00 -7.41
CA ASN A 74 34.39 13.64 -7.74
C ASN A 74 33.53 12.97 -8.84
N GLY A 75 32.52 13.66 -9.38
CA GLY A 75 31.61 13.13 -10.40
C GLY A 75 30.43 12.34 -9.83
N GLU A 76 30.29 12.23 -8.51
CA GLU A 76 29.16 11.53 -7.89
C GLU A 76 27.85 12.32 -8.05
N PRO A 77 26.76 11.69 -8.52
CA PRO A 77 25.47 12.35 -8.66
C PRO A 77 24.81 12.61 -7.31
N VAL A 78 24.22 13.80 -7.16
CA VAL A 78 23.42 14.17 -5.98
C VAL A 78 21.96 14.30 -6.38
N TYR A 79 21.08 13.54 -5.73
CA TYR A 79 19.66 13.41 -6.06
C TYR A 79 18.72 14.13 -5.08
N GLU A 80 19.26 14.62 -3.97
CA GLU A 80 18.48 15.24 -2.91
C GLU A 80 19.04 16.61 -2.58
N ILE A 81 18.19 17.64 -2.74
CA ILE A 81 18.59 19.03 -2.50
C ILE A 81 18.95 19.21 -1.03
N GLU A 82 18.13 18.65 -0.15
CA GLU A 82 18.32 18.65 1.30
C GLU A 82 17.30 17.75 2.00
N GLU A 83 17.75 17.12 3.09
CA GLU A 83 16.89 16.42 4.05
C GLU A 83 16.52 17.37 5.20
N LEU A 84 15.22 17.65 5.36
CA LEU A 84 14.70 18.42 6.48
C LEU A 84 14.04 17.50 7.49
N LYS A 85 14.58 17.47 8.72
CA LYS A 85 13.97 16.75 9.84
C LYS A 85 13.00 17.66 10.58
N LEU A 86 11.69 17.41 10.46
CA LEU A 86 10.64 18.17 11.14
C LEU A 86 10.49 17.71 12.61
N LYS A 87 11.44 18.15 13.45
CA LYS A 87 11.63 17.66 14.83
C LYS A 87 10.50 18.04 15.80
N LYS A 88 9.81 19.17 15.61
CA LYS A 88 8.70 19.67 16.42
C LYS A 88 7.35 19.10 15.99
N PHE A 89 7.26 18.59 14.75
CA PHE A 89 6.12 17.80 14.31
C PHE A 89 6.16 16.34 14.78
N ARG A 90 7.13 15.98 15.64
CA ARG A 90 7.17 14.70 16.34
C ARG A 90 5.89 14.50 17.15
N CYS A 91 5.23 13.36 16.93
CA CYS A 91 4.02 12.99 17.68
C CYS A 91 4.18 13.20 19.17
N ASP A 92 5.36 12.88 19.71
CA ASP A 92 5.73 12.92 21.12
C ASP A 92 5.45 14.29 21.79
N THR A 93 5.32 15.39 21.04
CA THR A 93 5.06 16.74 21.59
C THR A 93 3.58 17.15 21.60
N TYR A 94 2.79 16.68 20.62
CA TYR A 94 1.43 17.21 20.36
C TYR A 94 0.34 16.15 20.20
N LEU A 95 0.73 14.89 20.09
CA LEU A 95 -0.11 13.76 19.76
C LEU A 95 0.17 12.63 20.76
N ASP A 96 -0.87 11.85 21.08
CA ASP A 96 -0.77 10.76 22.03
C ASP A 96 0.24 9.69 21.54
N GLU A 97 1.33 9.48 22.28
CA GLU A 97 2.39 8.52 21.94
C GLU A 97 1.85 7.10 21.73
N SER A 98 0.73 6.74 22.36
CA SER A 98 0.06 5.44 22.17
C SER A 98 -0.43 5.22 20.72
N ARG A 99 -0.51 6.29 19.92
CA ARG A 99 -0.95 6.26 18.53
C ARG A 99 0.20 6.32 17.52
N ARG A 100 1.46 6.29 17.99
CA ARG A 100 2.68 6.37 17.17
C ARG A 100 2.82 5.25 16.12
N TYR A 101 2.01 4.19 16.22
CA TYR A 101 1.97 3.08 15.26
C TYR A 101 0.59 2.85 14.64
N ASP A 102 -0.41 3.73 14.87
CA ASP A 102 -1.73 3.57 14.26
C ASP A 102 -1.74 4.11 12.82
N VAL A 103 -1.63 3.20 11.86
CA VAL A 103 -1.71 3.48 10.41
C VAL A 103 -2.98 4.24 10.03
N ARG A 104 -4.12 3.97 10.69
CA ARG A 104 -5.41 4.66 10.42
C ARG A 104 -5.45 6.06 11.02
N TYR A 105 -4.58 6.35 11.99
CA TYR A 105 -4.37 7.69 12.46
C TYR A 105 -3.51 8.46 11.45
N ALA A 106 -2.41 7.87 10.97
CA ALA A 106 -1.58 8.43 9.91
C ALA A 106 -2.38 8.75 8.62
N GLU A 107 -3.24 7.84 8.15
CA GLU A 107 -4.14 8.07 7.01
C GLU A 107 -5.04 9.31 7.15
N LYS A 108 -5.38 9.69 8.40
CA LYS A 108 -6.20 10.88 8.66
C LYS A 108 -5.37 12.15 8.84
N VAL A 109 -4.13 12.02 9.34
CA VAL A 109 -3.20 13.15 9.52
C VAL A 109 -2.58 13.57 8.18
N ARG A 110 -2.23 12.61 7.31
CA ARG A 110 -1.59 12.87 6.01
C ARG A 110 -2.35 13.87 5.13
N PRO A 111 -3.69 13.81 4.98
CA PRO A 111 -4.44 14.84 4.27
C PRO A 111 -4.34 16.24 4.90
N LEU A 112 -4.21 16.34 6.23
CA LEU A 112 -4.03 17.62 6.91
C LEU A 112 -2.64 18.19 6.60
N PHE A 113 -1.59 17.37 6.69
CA PHE A 113 -0.22 17.73 6.30
C PHE A 113 -0.15 18.15 4.84
N ALA A 114 -0.70 17.36 3.92
CA ALA A 114 -0.69 17.62 2.48
C ALA A 114 -1.39 18.94 2.14
N ASN A 115 -2.51 19.23 2.81
CA ASN A 115 -3.22 20.51 2.65
C ASN A 115 -2.42 21.69 3.20
N TRP A 116 -1.90 21.57 4.42
CA TRP A 116 -1.05 22.59 5.03
C TRP A 116 0.15 22.92 4.15
N LEU A 117 0.88 21.90 3.71
CA LEU A 117 2.06 22.04 2.86
C LEU A 117 1.71 22.73 1.54
N SER A 118 0.59 22.34 0.92
CA SER A 118 0.08 22.98 -0.30
C SER A 118 -0.25 24.47 -0.10
N ASP A 119 -0.86 24.84 1.02
CA ASP A 119 -1.16 26.23 1.35
C ASP A 119 0.09 27.04 1.68
N LEU A 120 1.03 26.46 2.42
CA LEU A 120 2.31 27.07 2.74
C LEU A 120 3.12 27.35 1.46
N LEU A 121 3.19 26.38 0.55
CA LEU A 121 3.92 26.46 -0.71
C LEU A 121 3.50 27.66 -1.56
N ARG A 122 2.19 27.99 -1.56
CA ARG A 122 1.64 29.15 -2.27
C ARG A 122 2.13 30.49 -1.71
N SER A 123 2.56 30.53 -0.44
CA SER A 123 3.12 31.72 0.19
C SER A 123 4.62 31.88 -0.03
N VAL A 124 5.30 30.87 -0.58
CA VAL A 124 6.75 30.90 -0.80
C VAL A 124 7.08 31.74 -2.05
N SER A 125 8.00 32.70 -1.89
CA SER A 125 8.51 33.51 -3.01
C SER A 125 9.07 32.62 -4.12
N GLY A 126 8.73 32.92 -5.37
CA GLY A 126 9.14 32.13 -6.53
C GLY A 126 8.18 31.01 -6.94
N TYR A 127 7.24 30.59 -6.08
CA TYR A 127 6.29 29.50 -6.37
C TYR A 127 5.52 29.64 -7.69
N HIS A 128 5.03 30.86 -7.98
CA HIS A 128 4.26 31.14 -9.20
C HIS A 128 5.09 31.14 -10.48
N ARG A 129 6.41 31.33 -10.36
CA ARG A 129 7.36 31.34 -11.49
C ARG A 129 8.09 30.01 -11.63
N PHE A 130 8.02 29.16 -10.61
CA PHE A 130 8.67 27.86 -10.62
C PHE A 130 8.01 26.97 -11.68
N PRO A 131 8.76 26.47 -12.69
CA PRO A 131 8.17 25.86 -13.88
C PRO A 131 7.70 24.42 -13.65
N TYR A 132 8.26 23.74 -12.64
CA TYR A 132 7.98 22.33 -12.42
C TYR A 132 6.68 22.11 -11.63
N PRO A 133 5.89 21.07 -11.98
CA PRO A 133 4.89 20.53 -11.08
C PRO A 133 5.55 20.04 -9.77
N ILE A 134 4.80 20.06 -8.67
CA ILE A 134 5.32 19.68 -7.36
C ILE A 134 4.35 18.66 -6.75
N TYR A 135 4.87 17.47 -6.44
CA TYR A 135 4.12 16.37 -5.86
C TYR A 135 4.65 16.02 -4.49
N LEU A 136 3.76 15.55 -3.62
CA LEU A 136 4.08 15.01 -2.31
C LEU A 136 3.87 13.50 -2.34
N SER A 137 4.86 12.73 -1.90
CA SER A 137 4.74 11.30 -1.66
C SER A 137 5.01 11.01 -0.19
N PHE A 138 4.15 10.21 0.42
CA PHE A 138 4.47 9.55 1.67
C PHE A 138 5.03 8.18 1.34
N SER A 139 6.15 7.84 1.95
CA SER A 139 6.80 6.53 1.91
C SER A 139 5.88 5.30 2.13
N ALA A 140 4.72 5.46 2.75
CA ALA A 140 3.74 4.37 2.94
C ALA A 140 2.67 4.31 1.85
N ASP A 141 2.50 5.40 1.10
CA ASP A 141 1.41 5.59 0.15
C ASP A 141 1.89 5.52 -1.29
N TYR A 142 3.13 5.07 -1.54
CA TYR A 142 3.62 4.89 -2.90
C TYR A 142 2.66 3.94 -3.65
N PRO A 143 2.03 4.40 -4.76
CA PRO A 143 2.40 5.48 -5.68
C PRO A 143 1.33 6.60 -5.77
N HIS A 144 0.72 6.92 -4.64
CA HIS A 144 -0.27 7.96 -4.50
C HIS A 144 0.44 9.27 -4.24
N TYR A 145 0.52 10.08 -5.28
CA TYR A 145 1.17 11.36 -5.24
C TYR A 145 0.14 12.45 -5.03
N TYR A 146 0.36 13.34 -4.07
CA TYR A 146 -0.49 14.50 -3.88
C TYR A 146 0.09 15.70 -4.64
N ASN A 147 -0.61 16.14 -5.68
CA ASN A 147 -0.19 17.33 -6.43
C ASN A 147 -0.41 18.58 -5.56
N LEU A 148 0.67 19.16 -5.07
CA LEU A 148 0.65 20.28 -4.12
C LEU A 148 0.11 21.58 -4.75
N ARG A 149 0.08 21.70 -6.07
CA ARG A 149 -0.51 22.87 -6.73
C ARG A 149 -2.03 22.78 -6.81
N THR A 150 -2.53 21.63 -7.26
CA THR A 150 -3.95 21.39 -7.57
C THR A 150 -4.75 20.82 -6.39
N LYS A 151 -4.08 20.40 -5.32
CA LYS A 151 -4.68 19.73 -4.16
C LYS A 151 -5.42 18.43 -4.52
N LYS A 152 -4.86 17.65 -5.45
CA LYS A 152 -5.45 16.40 -5.93
C LYS A 152 -4.46 15.25 -5.84
N PHE A 153 -4.94 14.09 -5.43
CA PHE A 153 -4.18 12.86 -5.54
C PHE A 153 -4.13 12.38 -6.99
N VAL A 154 -2.92 12.14 -7.48
CA VAL A 154 -2.62 11.43 -8.71
C VAL A 154 -2.29 10.00 -8.31
N LYS A 155 -3.07 9.05 -8.81
CA LYS A 155 -2.81 7.63 -8.61
C LYS A 155 -2.03 7.13 -9.82
N TYR A 156 -0.85 6.55 -9.60
CA TYR A 156 -0.28 5.65 -10.59
C TYR A 156 -1.32 4.59 -10.92
N LYS A 157 -1.47 4.31 -12.22
CA LYS A 157 -2.29 3.23 -12.71
C LYS A 157 -1.37 2.24 -13.37
N VAL A 158 -1.32 1.01 -12.85
CA VAL A 158 -0.72 -0.12 -13.57
C VAL A 158 -1.33 -0.16 -14.96
N SER A 159 -0.47 -0.27 -15.97
CA SER A 159 -0.90 -0.21 -17.37
C SER A 159 -1.95 -1.28 -17.65
N GLN A 160 -2.83 -1.07 -18.63
CA GLN A 160 -3.80 -2.10 -19.00
C GLN A 160 -3.12 -3.39 -19.46
N GLU A 161 -1.94 -3.26 -20.07
CA GLU A 161 -1.13 -4.40 -20.51
C GLU A 161 -0.57 -5.19 -19.32
N ASP A 162 -0.04 -4.52 -18.30
CA ASP A 162 0.46 -5.22 -17.11
C ASP A 162 -0.68 -5.82 -16.28
N GLN A 163 -1.84 -5.17 -16.21
CA GLN A 163 -3.04 -5.78 -15.63
C GLN A 163 -3.48 -7.03 -16.39
N ARG A 164 -3.36 -7.05 -17.72
CA ARG A 164 -3.62 -8.23 -18.56
C ARG A 164 -2.64 -9.36 -18.24
N LYS A 165 -1.35 -9.06 -18.17
CA LYS A 165 -0.27 -10.01 -17.80
C LYS A 165 -0.45 -10.59 -16.39
N ILE A 166 -0.88 -9.78 -15.43
CA ILE A 166 -1.23 -10.26 -14.07
C ILE A 166 -2.36 -11.29 -14.14
N ILE A 167 -3.40 -11.04 -14.93
CA ILE A 167 -4.50 -12.00 -15.10
C ILE A 167 -4.03 -13.27 -15.81
N GLU A 168 -3.14 -13.15 -16.81
CA GLU A 168 -2.53 -14.31 -17.47
C GLU A 168 -1.75 -15.19 -16.48
N ALA A 169 -1.05 -14.58 -15.52
CA ALA A 169 -0.37 -15.33 -14.46
C ALA A 169 -1.36 -16.15 -13.60
N PHE A 170 -2.54 -15.61 -13.29
CA PHE A 170 -3.59 -16.36 -12.58
C PHE A 170 -4.12 -17.53 -13.42
N GLN A 171 -4.34 -17.28 -14.72
CA GLN A 171 -4.83 -18.30 -15.65
C GLN A 171 -3.81 -19.42 -15.88
N TYR A 172 -2.52 -19.09 -15.80
CA TYR A 172 -1.44 -20.08 -15.95
C TYR A 172 -1.48 -21.18 -14.88
N VAL A 173 -1.96 -20.86 -13.69
CA VAL A 173 -2.10 -21.79 -12.55
C VAL A 173 -3.55 -22.23 -12.31
N GLU A 174 -4.45 -22.01 -13.26
CA GLU A 174 -5.90 -22.23 -13.11
C GLU A 174 -6.24 -23.68 -12.73
N ASP A 175 -5.53 -24.66 -13.28
CA ASP A 175 -5.74 -26.08 -12.99
C ASP A 175 -5.31 -26.47 -11.56
N GLU A 176 -4.26 -25.83 -11.03
CA GLU A 176 -3.81 -26.02 -9.65
C GLU A 176 -4.79 -25.40 -8.65
N ILE A 177 -5.24 -24.17 -8.95
CA ILE A 177 -6.29 -23.51 -8.17
C ILE A 177 -7.58 -24.34 -8.22
N THR A 178 -7.96 -24.86 -9.39
CA THR A 178 -9.14 -25.74 -9.54
C THR A 178 -9.07 -26.96 -8.62
N ARG A 179 -7.94 -27.67 -8.63
CA ARG A 179 -7.73 -28.86 -7.80
C ARG A 179 -7.82 -28.51 -6.31
N SER A 180 -7.14 -27.44 -5.89
CA SER A 180 -7.14 -26.97 -4.51
C SER A 180 -8.56 -26.67 -4.01
N PHE A 181 -9.39 -26.00 -4.83
CA PHE A 181 -10.77 -25.71 -4.46
C PHE A 181 -11.69 -26.95 -4.50
N GLN A 182 -11.47 -27.90 -5.41
CA GLN A 182 -12.23 -29.15 -5.42
C GLN A 182 -11.94 -30.00 -4.18
N GLU A 183 -10.68 -30.06 -3.74
CA GLU A 183 -10.30 -30.67 -2.46
C GLU A 183 -10.99 -29.95 -1.29
N LEU A 184 -10.92 -28.61 -1.26
CA LEU A 184 -11.59 -27.79 -0.25
C LEU A 184 -13.09 -28.08 -0.17
N PHE A 185 -13.78 -28.18 -1.31
CA PHE A 185 -15.23 -28.39 -1.34
C PHE A 185 -15.67 -29.79 -0.92
N THR A 186 -14.75 -30.76 -0.88
CA THR A 186 -15.04 -32.14 -0.45
C THR A 186 -14.59 -32.43 0.98
N TYR A 187 -13.89 -31.47 1.61
CA TYR A 187 -13.42 -31.62 2.98
C TYR A 187 -14.57 -31.74 3.99
N SER A 188 -14.39 -32.60 5.00
CA SER A 188 -15.36 -32.81 6.07
C SER A 188 -15.10 -31.86 7.23
N TYR A 189 -15.71 -30.68 7.18
CA TYR A 189 -15.54 -29.63 8.18
C TYR A 189 -16.18 -29.96 9.53
N THR A 190 -15.58 -29.45 10.58
CA THR A 190 -16.15 -29.44 11.93
C THR A 190 -17.38 -28.52 11.99
N ARG A 191 -18.27 -28.74 12.96
CA ARG A 191 -19.56 -28.01 13.06
C ARG A 191 -19.39 -26.52 13.36
N GLU A 192 -18.23 -26.17 13.90
CA GLU A 192 -17.81 -24.83 14.28
C GLU A 192 -17.32 -24.01 13.08
N THR A 193 -17.12 -24.64 11.91
CA THR A 193 -16.72 -23.94 10.70
C THR A 193 -17.88 -23.07 10.22
N GLU A 194 -17.63 -21.78 10.05
CA GLU A 194 -18.61 -20.83 9.53
C GLU A 194 -18.13 -20.13 8.26
N ALA A 195 -16.82 -20.13 7.98
CA ALA A 195 -16.22 -19.58 6.77
C ALA A 195 -14.86 -20.25 6.48
N ILE A 196 -14.34 -20.01 5.27
CA ILE A 196 -12.97 -20.34 4.88
C ILE A 196 -12.19 -19.06 4.64
N LEU A 197 -11.02 -18.93 5.26
CA LEU A 197 -10.07 -17.86 5.03
C LEU A 197 -8.95 -18.35 4.11
N LEU A 198 -8.73 -17.64 3.01
CA LEU A 198 -7.53 -17.71 2.20
C LEU A 198 -6.55 -16.70 2.76
N GLU A 199 -5.52 -17.19 3.43
CA GLU A 199 -4.45 -16.37 3.98
C GLU A 199 -3.29 -16.34 2.98
N ALA A 200 -3.16 -15.22 2.27
CA ALA A 200 -2.11 -15.02 1.30
C ALA A 200 -0.80 -14.56 1.96
N LYS A 201 0.29 -15.14 1.47
CA LYS A 201 1.66 -14.75 1.77
C LYS A 201 2.26 -14.15 0.51
N PHE A 202 2.39 -12.83 0.51
CA PHE A 202 2.98 -12.11 -0.61
C PHE A 202 4.49 -12.13 -0.48
N ASP A 203 5.15 -12.57 -1.55
CA ASP A 203 6.56 -12.28 -1.77
C ASP A 203 6.62 -11.04 -2.66
N GLN A 204 6.52 -9.87 -2.02
CA GLN A 204 6.56 -8.49 -2.54
C GLN A 204 5.91 -8.31 -3.93
N ILE A 205 6.54 -8.80 -5.01
CA ILE A 205 5.95 -8.92 -6.35
C ILE A 205 6.37 -10.17 -7.16
N TYR A 206 7.24 -11.02 -6.63
CA TYR A 206 7.63 -12.27 -7.27
C TYR A 206 6.44 -13.23 -7.40
N GLY A 207 5.56 -13.16 -6.41
CA GLY A 207 4.37 -13.97 -6.37
C GLY A 207 3.61 -13.87 -5.07
N PHE A 208 2.59 -14.71 -4.95
CA PHE A 208 2.01 -15.03 -3.65
C PHE A 208 1.52 -16.47 -3.64
N SER A 209 1.51 -17.06 -2.45
CA SER A 209 0.78 -18.29 -2.15
C SER A 209 -0.38 -17.96 -1.22
N PHE A 210 -1.36 -18.86 -1.12
CA PHE A 210 -2.48 -18.68 -0.18
C PHE A 210 -2.91 -19.98 0.46
N ASP A 211 -2.91 -20.04 1.79
CA ASP A 211 -3.31 -21.24 2.49
C ASP A 211 -4.79 -21.16 2.92
N PHE A 212 -5.45 -22.31 3.02
CA PHE A 212 -6.85 -22.38 3.42
C PHE A 212 -7.00 -22.70 4.91
N LYS A 213 -7.73 -21.86 5.63
CA LYS A 213 -8.06 -22.06 7.05
C LYS A 213 -9.57 -22.04 7.27
N PRO A 214 -10.15 -23.05 7.93
CA PRO A 214 -11.52 -22.93 8.43
C PRO A 214 -11.54 -22.00 9.63
N ILE A 215 -12.57 -21.17 9.68
CA ILE A 215 -12.70 -20.11 10.67
C ILE A 215 -14.16 -19.95 11.10
N THR A 216 -14.34 -19.34 12.25
CA THR A 216 -15.64 -18.79 12.69
C THR A 216 -15.92 -17.47 11.96
N ASN A 217 -17.13 -16.94 12.10
CA ASN A 217 -17.53 -15.60 11.65
C ASN A 217 -16.75 -14.47 12.34
N GLN A 218 -16.18 -14.75 13.52
CA GLN A 218 -15.24 -13.90 14.25
C GLN A 218 -13.78 -14.14 13.85
N LEU A 219 -13.54 -14.90 12.78
CA LEU A 219 -12.23 -15.19 12.20
C LEU A 219 -11.28 -15.90 13.17
N LYS A 220 -11.82 -16.56 14.19
CA LYS A 220 -11.07 -17.46 15.06
C LYS A 220 -10.84 -18.76 14.33
N GLU A 221 -9.61 -19.28 14.40
CA GLU A 221 -9.24 -20.57 13.82
C GLU A 221 -10.12 -21.68 14.38
N VAL A 222 -10.60 -22.53 13.47
CA VAL A 222 -11.42 -23.69 13.77
C VAL A 222 -10.57 -24.95 13.58
N PRO A 223 -10.68 -25.97 14.44
CA PRO A 223 -9.96 -27.22 14.23
C PRO A 223 -10.37 -27.87 12.91
N LEU A 224 -9.37 -28.39 12.19
CA LEU A 224 -9.55 -29.19 11.00
C LEU A 224 -10.32 -30.47 11.32
N TYR A 225 -9.90 -31.14 12.41
CA TYR A 225 -10.53 -32.33 12.95
C TYR A 225 -10.17 -32.49 14.43
N TYR A 226 -10.81 -33.46 15.09
CA TYR A 226 -10.46 -33.89 16.44
C TYR A 226 -9.74 -35.24 16.36
N ASP A 227 -8.60 -35.36 17.04
CA ASP A 227 -7.84 -36.61 17.09
C ASP A 227 -8.58 -37.72 17.87
N ARG A 228 -7.99 -38.92 17.95
CA ARG A 228 -8.60 -40.06 18.66
C ARG A 228 -8.79 -39.83 20.16
N SER A 229 -8.10 -38.85 20.74
CA SER A 229 -8.22 -38.46 22.16
C SER A 229 -9.18 -37.29 22.36
N GLY A 230 -9.85 -36.83 21.28
CA GLY A 230 -10.73 -35.67 21.29
C GLY A 230 -9.99 -34.33 21.33
N LYS A 231 -8.68 -34.30 21.06
CA LYS A 231 -7.92 -33.04 21.01
C LYS A 231 -8.10 -32.37 19.64
N PRO A 232 -8.32 -31.05 19.61
CA PRO A 232 -8.44 -30.30 18.36
C PRO A 232 -7.09 -30.26 17.63
N VAL A 233 -7.11 -30.52 16.32
CA VAL A 233 -5.95 -30.35 15.44
C VAL A 233 -6.18 -29.13 14.55
N PHE A 234 -5.30 -28.14 14.68
CA PHE A 234 -5.33 -26.90 13.90
C PHE A 234 -4.28 -26.93 12.79
N GLY A 235 -4.50 -26.14 11.75
CA GLY A 235 -3.56 -26.00 10.66
C GLY A 235 -4.24 -25.54 9.37
N TYR A 236 -3.54 -25.77 8.27
CA TYR A 236 -4.01 -25.46 6.93
C TYR A 236 -4.57 -26.71 6.27
N LEU A 237 -5.69 -26.54 5.55
CA LEU A 237 -6.31 -27.65 4.80
C LEU A 237 -5.48 -28.09 3.60
N HIS A 238 -4.77 -27.13 3.00
CA HIS A 238 -3.94 -27.31 1.83
C HIS A 238 -2.90 -26.18 1.81
N MET A 239 -1.66 -26.49 1.44
CA MET A 239 -0.64 -25.46 1.20
C MET A 239 -0.91 -24.86 -0.18
N GLY A 240 -1.13 -23.55 -0.23
CA GLY A 240 -1.66 -22.86 -1.40
C GLY A 240 -0.97 -23.10 -2.73
N THR A 241 -1.69 -22.79 -3.80
CA THR A 241 -1.07 -22.61 -5.12
C THR A 241 -0.16 -21.37 -5.10
N GLU A 242 1.07 -21.53 -5.56
CA GLU A 242 2.01 -20.43 -5.78
C GLU A 242 1.76 -19.78 -7.14
N ILE A 243 1.57 -18.46 -7.14
CA ILE A 243 1.41 -17.68 -8.36
C ILE A 243 2.68 -16.87 -8.58
N HIS A 244 3.46 -17.21 -9.60
CA HIS A 244 4.67 -16.46 -9.95
C HIS A 244 4.41 -15.47 -11.09
N PHE A 245 4.82 -14.21 -10.90
CA PHE A 245 4.63 -13.16 -11.90
C PHE A 245 5.83 -12.93 -12.81
N GLU A 246 7.03 -13.42 -12.45
CA GLU A 246 8.27 -13.21 -13.21
C GLU A 246 8.21 -13.65 -14.66
N LYS A 247 7.36 -14.65 -14.96
CA LYS A 247 7.14 -15.15 -16.32
C LYS A 247 6.37 -14.16 -17.20
N PHE A 248 5.61 -13.25 -16.60
CA PHE A 248 4.66 -12.37 -17.29
C PHE A 248 5.04 -10.89 -17.17
N LEU A 249 5.66 -10.51 -16.06
CA LEU A 249 6.06 -9.15 -15.75
C LEU A 249 7.59 -9.05 -15.64
N ASP A 250 8.13 -7.90 -16.01
CA ASP A 250 9.50 -7.54 -15.66
C ASP A 250 9.54 -7.10 -14.19
N VAL A 251 9.54 -8.09 -13.31
CA VAL A 251 9.54 -7.92 -11.84
C VAL A 251 10.77 -7.12 -11.39
N ASN A 252 11.92 -7.31 -12.05
CA ASN A 252 13.10 -6.52 -11.76
C ASN A 252 12.88 -5.05 -12.09
N ALA A 253 12.36 -4.72 -13.27
CA ALA A 253 12.04 -3.33 -13.60
C ALA A 253 11.03 -2.72 -12.61
N ILE A 254 10.03 -3.47 -12.16
CA ILE A 254 9.05 -3.03 -11.16
C ILE A 254 9.75 -2.70 -9.84
N ILE A 255 10.63 -3.58 -9.32
CA ILE A 255 11.41 -3.30 -8.09
C ILE A 255 12.35 -2.11 -8.27
N HIS A 256 13.10 -2.06 -9.38
CA HIS A 256 14.06 -0.96 -9.63
C HIS A 256 13.36 0.40 -9.77
N GLN A 257 12.07 0.40 -10.11
CA GLN A 257 11.21 1.57 -10.20
C GLN A 257 10.39 1.81 -8.92
N ASP A 258 10.70 1.08 -7.84
CA ASP A 258 10.02 1.09 -6.54
C ASP A 258 8.49 0.85 -6.62
N LEU A 259 8.03 0.15 -7.66
CA LEU A 259 6.61 -0.06 -7.96
C LEU A 259 5.96 -1.23 -7.24
N ASP A 260 6.71 -1.93 -6.40
CA ASP A 260 6.32 -3.18 -5.78
C ASP A 260 4.97 -3.07 -5.05
N ALA A 261 4.84 -2.11 -4.14
CA ALA A 261 3.63 -1.89 -3.35
C ALA A 261 2.38 -1.63 -4.21
N VAL A 262 2.57 -0.91 -5.32
CA VAL A 262 1.49 -0.62 -6.29
C VAL A 262 0.98 -1.89 -6.93
N TYR A 263 1.93 -2.68 -7.43
CA TYR A 263 1.64 -3.90 -8.14
C TYR A 263 1.03 -4.90 -7.18
N SER A 264 1.50 -5.04 -5.94
CA SER A 264 0.89 -5.90 -4.92
C SER A 264 -0.59 -5.55 -4.71
N VAL A 265 -0.94 -4.27 -4.50
CA VAL A 265 -2.34 -3.84 -4.30
C VAL A 265 -3.21 -4.09 -5.52
N ILE A 266 -2.67 -3.88 -6.73
CA ILE A 266 -3.41 -4.13 -7.97
C ILE A 266 -3.58 -5.64 -8.20
N MET A 267 -2.53 -6.44 -7.99
CA MET A 267 -2.54 -7.90 -8.07
C MET A 267 -3.57 -8.48 -7.12
N GLU A 268 -3.58 -8.06 -5.86
CA GLU A 268 -4.54 -8.45 -4.83
C GLU A 268 -6.00 -8.21 -5.29
N ARG A 269 -6.30 -6.99 -5.75
CA ARG A 269 -7.66 -6.63 -6.22
C ARG A 269 -8.06 -7.39 -7.48
N LEU A 270 -7.13 -7.55 -8.42
CA LEU A 270 -7.36 -8.32 -9.63
C LEU A 270 -7.59 -9.79 -9.29
N PHE A 271 -6.81 -10.36 -8.37
CA PHE A 271 -6.95 -11.74 -7.91
C PHE A 271 -8.31 -11.96 -7.25
N VAL A 272 -8.71 -11.13 -6.28
CA VAL A 272 -10.03 -11.23 -5.63
C VAL A 272 -11.16 -11.17 -6.65
N LYS A 273 -11.07 -10.26 -7.63
CA LYS A 273 -12.07 -10.09 -8.68
C LYS A 273 -12.10 -11.26 -9.66
N TRP A 274 -10.94 -11.75 -10.06
CA TRP A 274 -10.77 -12.90 -10.95
C TRP A 274 -11.30 -14.16 -10.25
N LEU A 275 -10.82 -14.44 -9.04
CA LEU A 275 -11.18 -15.58 -8.22
C LEU A 275 -12.69 -15.63 -7.93
N GLY A 276 -13.31 -14.49 -7.59
CA GLY A 276 -14.75 -14.41 -7.36
C GLY A 276 -15.61 -14.75 -8.57
N LYS A 277 -15.10 -14.55 -9.80
CA LYS A 277 -15.76 -15.01 -11.03
C LYS A 277 -15.42 -16.47 -11.32
N PHE A 278 -14.14 -16.81 -11.22
CA PHE A 278 -13.58 -18.11 -11.52
C PHE A 278 -14.21 -19.21 -10.65
N LEU A 279 -14.34 -19.00 -9.33
CA LEU A 279 -14.90 -20.02 -8.44
C LEU A 279 -16.29 -20.52 -8.83
N LYS A 280 -17.08 -19.71 -9.53
CA LYS A 280 -18.41 -20.10 -10.01
C LYS A 280 -18.36 -21.18 -11.08
N THR A 281 -17.22 -21.40 -11.72
CA THR A 281 -16.98 -22.45 -12.72
C THR A 281 -16.45 -23.74 -12.09
N VAL A 282 -15.90 -23.68 -10.88
CA VAL A 282 -15.32 -24.84 -10.19
C VAL A 282 -16.43 -25.78 -9.70
N LYS A 283 -16.32 -27.06 -10.07
CA LYS A 283 -17.25 -28.12 -9.64
C LYS A 283 -17.30 -28.18 -8.12
N GLY A 284 -18.51 -28.18 -7.54
CA GLY A 284 -18.74 -28.23 -6.09
C GLY A 284 -18.99 -26.86 -5.45
N TYR A 285 -18.64 -25.75 -6.10
CA TYR A 285 -18.83 -24.40 -5.55
C TYR A 285 -20.29 -24.09 -5.17
N ARG A 286 -21.25 -24.47 -6.03
CA ARG A 286 -22.69 -24.19 -5.78
C ARG A 286 -23.25 -24.92 -4.58
N SER A 287 -22.69 -26.07 -4.22
CA SER A 287 -23.09 -26.87 -3.06
C SER A 287 -22.26 -26.56 -1.81
N PHE A 288 -21.20 -25.76 -1.94
CA PHE A 288 -20.33 -25.43 -0.84
C PHE A 288 -21.01 -24.42 0.09
N PRO A 289 -21.24 -24.75 1.39
CA PRO A 289 -22.09 -23.94 2.25
C PRO A 289 -21.36 -22.74 2.87
N TYR A 290 -20.02 -22.74 2.85
CA TYR A 290 -19.23 -21.74 3.57
C TYR A 290 -18.85 -20.56 2.67
N PRO A 291 -18.98 -19.31 3.14
CA PRO A 291 -18.38 -18.17 2.48
C PRO A 291 -16.85 -18.28 2.48
N ILE A 292 -16.24 -17.69 1.46
CA ILE A 292 -14.79 -17.71 1.23
C ILE A 292 -14.26 -16.29 1.30
N TYR A 293 -13.28 -16.08 2.18
CA TYR A 293 -12.65 -14.81 2.46
C TYR A 293 -11.19 -14.84 2.04
N PHE A 294 -10.62 -13.66 1.76
CA PHE A 294 -9.21 -13.51 1.41
C PHE A 294 -8.57 -12.41 2.26
N THR A 295 -7.40 -12.67 2.81
CA THR A 295 -6.61 -11.71 3.59
C THR A 295 -5.11 -11.92 3.35
N HIS A 296 -4.31 -10.94 3.74
CA HIS A 296 -2.87 -11.08 3.97
C HIS A 296 -2.45 -10.15 5.11
N GLU A 297 -1.20 -10.24 5.53
CA GLU A 297 -0.66 -9.53 6.70
C GLU A 297 -0.93 -8.02 6.65
N SER A 298 -0.64 -7.36 5.51
CA SER A 298 -0.84 -5.92 5.37
C SER A 298 -2.31 -5.47 5.22
N LEU A 299 -3.27 -6.39 5.05
CA LEU A 299 -4.70 -6.05 5.10
C LEU A 299 -5.25 -6.04 6.52
N TYR A 300 -4.57 -6.63 7.50
CA TYR A 300 -5.11 -6.76 8.85
C TYR A 300 -5.50 -5.39 9.46
N PRO A 301 -6.68 -5.24 10.10
CA PRO A 301 -7.71 -6.25 10.37
C PRO A 301 -8.84 -6.21 9.32
N HIS A 302 -8.55 -6.37 8.04
CA HIS A 302 -9.52 -6.39 6.95
C HIS A 302 -9.38 -7.66 6.13
N TYR A 303 -10.44 -8.00 5.40
CA TYR A 303 -10.49 -9.13 4.49
C TYR A 303 -11.45 -8.86 3.33
N TYR A 304 -11.24 -9.51 2.20
CA TYR A 304 -12.19 -9.48 1.09
C TYR A 304 -13.18 -10.63 1.18
N ASP A 305 -14.45 -10.31 0.97
CA ASP A 305 -15.47 -11.32 0.66
C ASP A 305 -15.36 -11.65 -0.84
N ILE A 306 -14.81 -12.81 -1.18
CA ILE A 306 -14.51 -13.21 -2.57
C ILE A 306 -15.77 -13.21 -3.44
N ARG A 307 -16.94 -13.54 -2.88
CA ARG A 307 -18.22 -13.56 -3.61
C ARG A 307 -18.64 -12.16 -4.05
N THR A 308 -18.40 -11.15 -3.21
CA THR A 308 -18.83 -9.77 -3.47
C THR A 308 -17.71 -8.86 -3.96
N GLY A 309 -16.45 -9.26 -3.79
CA GLY A 309 -15.26 -8.43 -4.02
C GLY A 309 -15.14 -7.24 -3.07
N LYS A 310 -15.96 -7.18 -2.00
CA LYS A 310 -15.95 -6.06 -1.05
C LYS A 310 -14.97 -6.32 0.08
N LEU A 311 -14.19 -5.29 0.40
CA LEU A 311 -13.37 -5.24 1.60
C LEU A 311 -14.26 -5.04 2.83
N LYS A 312 -14.04 -5.85 3.86
CA LYS A 312 -14.72 -5.82 5.16
C LYS A 312 -13.68 -5.73 6.27
N LYS A 313 -14.09 -5.19 7.42
CA LYS A 313 -13.26 -5.12 8.63
C LYS A 313 -13.62 -6.29 9.54
N MET A 314 -12.63 -6.86 10.21
CA MET A 314 -12.85 -7.82 11.30
C MET A 314 -13.54 -7.10 12.46
N GLU A 315 -14.74 -7.57 12.84
CA GLU A 315 -15.45 -7.08 14.02
C GLU A 315 -15.14 -8.00 15.21
N GLY A 316 -14.66 -7.45 16.33
CA GLY A 316 -14.47 -8.21 17.58
C GLY A 316 -13.03 -8.49 18.02
N ILE A 317 -12.05 -7.70 17.56
CA ILE A 317 -10.72 -7.61 18.17
C ILE A 317 -10.54 -6.21 18.75
#